data_AF-A0A501XEP0-F1
#
_entry.id   AF-A0A501XEP0-F1
#
_cell.length_a   1.000
_cell.length_b   1.000
_cell.length_c   1.000
_cell.angle_alpha   90.00
_cell.angle_beta   90.00
_cell.angle_gamma   90.00
#
_symmetry.space_group_name_H-M   'P 1'
#
loop_
_entity.id
_entity.type
_entity.pdbx_description
1 polymer ?
#
loop_
_entity_poly.entity_id
_entity_poly.type
_entity_poly.pdbx_seq_one_letter_code
_entity_poly.pdbx_strand_id
1 'polypeptide(L)'
;MPQFDFSQALPQILWLTLVFGLLYLAVRGLYPRVEKVVENRKARIGADLKEAEAAHQAAEAATSGGAAALADARARALAVTGKARDAAAATTQRKLADADAGLGATAEAAAKSLGQQRETAIAELDSIAADAAVELVKRVSGLEVSNDEAAKAVKKVAA
;
A
#
# COMPACT_ATOMS: atom_id res chain seq x y z
N MET A 1 -82.89 -70.86 -13.32
CA MET A 1 -81.64 -70.26 -12.81
C MET A 1 -82.01 -69.25 -11.72
N PRO A 2 -82.07 -69.67 -10.45
CA PRO A 2 -82.59 -68.89 -9.31
C PRO A 2 -81.65 -67.76 -8.83
N GLN A 3 -80.82 -67.19 -9.72
CA GLN A 3 -79.83 -66.16 -9.40
C GLN A 3 -80.31 -64.72 -9.65
N PHE A 4 -81.53 -64.53 -10.16
CA PHE A 4 -82.15 -63.22 -10.35
C PHE A 4 -83.39 -63.06 -9.47
N ASP A 5 -83.23 -63.29 -8.16
CA ASP A 5 -84.28 -63.02 -7.18
C ASP A 5 -84.19 -61.55 -6.73
N PHE A 6 -84.86 -60.67 -7.47
CA PHE A 6 -84.85 -59.21 -7.23
C PHE A 6 -85.59 -58.80 -5.95
N SER A 7 -86.23 -59.73 -5.23
CA SER A 7 -86.88 -59.43 -3.95
C SER A 7 -85.88 -59.01 -2.86
N GLN A 8 -84.63 -59.50 -2.93
CA GLN A 8 -83.56 -59.12 -2.01
C GLN A 8 -82.68 -57.97 -2.52
N ALA A 9 -82.83 -57.55 -3.79
CA ALA A 9 -82.05 -56.47 -4.37
C ALA A 9 -82.35 -55.12 -3.70
N LEU A 10 -83.62 -54.85 -3.37
CA LEU A 10 -84.04 -53.63 -2.69
C LEU A 10 -83.45 -53.50 -1.26
N PRO A 11 -83.59 -54.51 -0.37
CA PRO A 11 -82.92 -54.51 0.93
C PRO A 11 -81.39 -54.41 0.84
N GLN A 12 -80.77 -55.10 -0.13
CA GLN A 12 -79.31 -55.07 -0.32
C GLN A 12 -78.82 -53.69 -0.75
N ILE A 13 -79.50 -53.04 -1.68
CA ILE A 13 -79.18 -51.67 -2.12
C ILE A 13 -79.39 -50.67 -0.99
N LEU A 14 -80.46 -50.82 -0.19
CA LEU A 14 -80.71 -49.97 0.98
C LEU A 14 -79.57 -50.09 2.00
N TRP A 15 -79.18 -51.32 2.36
CA TRP A 15 -78.09 -51.56 3.31
C TRP A 15 -76.74 -51.07 2.79
N LEU A 16 -76.45 -51.33 1.51
CA LEU A 16 -75.22 -50.85 0.86
C LEU A 16 -75.16 -49.32 0.83
N THR A 17 -76.28 -48.65 0.56
CA THR A 17 -76.37 -47.18 0.59
C THR A 17 -76.17 -46.65 2.00
N LEU A 18 -76.72 -47.30 3.04
CA LEU A 18 -76.51 -46.92 4.43
C LEU A 18 -75.04 -47.06 4.86
N VAL A 19 -74.42 -48.21 4.59
CA VAL A 19 -73.02 -48.46 4.94
C VAL A 19 -72.08 -47.55 4.14
N PHE A 20 -72.35 -47.39 2.84
CA PHE A 20 -71.58 -46.49 1.97
C PHE A 20 -71.72 -45.02 2.42
N GLY A 21 -72.92 -44.58 2.77
CA GLY A 21 -73.17 -43.24 3.30
C GLY A 21 -72.40 -42.99 4.61
N LEU A 22 -72.42 -43.96 5.53
CA LEU A 22 -71.67 -43.87 6.78
C LEU A 22 -70.15 -43.80 6.53
N LEU A 23 -69.62 -44.66 5.66
CA LEU A 23 -68.20 -44.64 5.28
C LEU A 23 -67.81 -43.34 4.56
N TYR A 24 -68.66 -42.83 3.66
CA TYR A 24 -68.43 -41.57 2.97
C TYR A 24 -68.34 -40.40 3.96
N LEU A 25 -69.24 -40.33 4.94
CA LEU A 25 -69.19 -39.29 5.98
C LEU A 25 -67.93 -39.42 6.85
N ALA A 26 -67.51 -40.64 7.19
CA ALA A 26 -66.26 -40.87 7.92
C ALA A 26 -65.03 -40.39 7.13
N VAL A 27 -64.94 -40.72 5.83
CA VAL A 27 -63.84 -40.27 4.96
C VAL A 27 -63.91 -38.76 4.71
N ARG A 28 -65.10 -38.20 4.53
CA ARG A 28 -65.33 -36.75 4.38
C ARG A 28 -64.82 -35.97 5.59
N GLY A 29 -64.93 -36.52 6.80
CA GLY A 29 -64.35 -35.95 8.01
C GLY A 29 -62.82 -36.03 8.09
N LEU A 30 -62.21 -37.00 7.41
CA LEU A 30 -60.76 -37.19 7.39
C LEU A 30 -60.05 -36.31 6.33
N TYR A 31 -60.72 -36.05 5.21
CA TYR A 31 -60.22 -35.17 4.13
C TYR A 31 -59.64 -33.82 4.60
N PRO A 32 -60.31 -33.01 5.45
CA PRO A 32 -59.78 -31.72 5.89
C PRO A 32 -58.48 -31.84 6.70
N ARG A 33 -58.20 -33.00 7.31
CA ARG A 33 -56.91 -33.22 8.00
C ARG A 33 -55.77 -33.38 7.00
N VAL A 34 -56.00 -34.11 5.90
CA VAL A 34 -54.99 -34.31 4.85
C VAL A 34 -54.69 -32.98 4.14
N GLU A 35 -55.74 -32.23 3.81
CA GLU A 35 -55.62 -30.91 3.19
C GLU A 35 -54.79 -29.95 4.06
N LYS A 36 -55.09 -29.87 5.37
CA LYS A 36 -54.31 -29.06 6.32
C LYS A 36 -52.84 -29.44 6.37
N VAL A 37 -52.50 -30.73 6.33
CA VAL A 37 -51.10 -31.18 6.36
C VAL A 37 -50.37 -30.77 5.08
N VAL A 38 -51.01 -30.91 3.92
CA VAL A 38 -50.43 -30.50 2.63
C VAL A 38 -50.21 -28.99 2.62
N GLU A 39 -51.20 -28.21 3.05
CA GLU A 39 -51.08 -26.75 3.08
C GLU A 39 -50.01 -26.28 4.07
N ASN A 40 -49.96 -26.84 5.27
CA ASN A 40 -48.92 -26.53 6.25
C ASN A 40 -47.52 -26.83 5.71
N ARG A 41 -47.34 -27.94 4.98
CA ARG A 41 -46.05 -28.26 4.35
C ARG A 41 -45.69 -27.28 3.24
N LYS A 42 -46.65 -26.92 2.38
CA LYS A 42 -46.44 -25.92 1.32
C LYS A 42 -46.07 -24.57 1.91
N ALA A 43 -46.80 -24.12 2.94
CA ALA A 43 -46.54 -22.87 3.63
C ALA A 43 -45.15 -22.86 4.27
N ARG A 44 -44.78 -23.95 4.95
CA ARG A 44 -43.45 -24.09 5.56
C ARG A 44 -42.33 -24.10 4.53
N ILE A 45 -42.44 -24.92 3.48
CA ILE A 45 -41.44 -24.94 2.39
C ILE A 45 -41.33 -23.56 1.73
N GLY A 46 -42.46 -22.88 1.50
CA GLY A 46 -42.47 -21.54 0.94
C GLY A 46 -41.81 -20.51 1.86
N ALA A 47 -42.01 -20.61 3.18
CA ALA A 47 -41.35 -19.76 4.15
C ALA A 47 -39.83 -20.03 4.19
N ASP A 48 -39.43 -21.30 4.29
CA ASP A 48 -38.04 -21.72 4.34
C ASP A 48 -37.29 -21.30 3.05
N LEU A 49 -37.91 -21.42 1.88
CA LEU A 49 -37.33 -20.97 0.61
C LEU A 49 -37.18 -19.44 0.54
N LYS A 50 -38.17 -18.68 1.03
CA LYS A 50 -38.08 -17.22 1.09
C LYS A 50 -36.97 -16.76 2.03
N GLU A 51 -36.84 -17.42 3.18
CA GLU A 51 -35.78 -17.13 4.14
C GLU A 51 -34.40 -17.46 3.57
N ALA A 52 -34.25 -18.62 2.91
CA ALA A 52 -33.03 -19.01 2.24
C ALA A 52 -32.63 -18.02 1.14
N GLU A 53 -33.58 -17.58 0.32
CA GLU A 53 -33.35 -16.59 -0.74
C GLU A 53 -32.93 -15.23 -0.15
N ALA A 54 -33.60 -14.77 0.91
CA ALA A 54 -33.23 -13.54 1.60
C ALA A 54 -31.82 -13.60 2.22
N ALA A 55 -31.47 -14.74 2.85
CA ALA A 55 -30.14 -14.97 3.38
C ALA A 55 -29.07 -15.02 2.28
N HIS A 56 -29.37 -15.65 1.14
CA HIS A 56 -28.49 -15.69 -0.01
C HIS A 56 -28.25 -14.29 -0.59
N GLN A 57 -29.31 -13.50 -0.79
CA GLN A 57 -29.18 -12.12 -1.26
C GLN A 57 -28.40 -11.23 -0.30
N ALA A 58 -28.60 -11.39 1.02
CA ALA A 58 -27.82 -10.68 2.03
C ALA A 58 -26.34 -11.06 1.99
N ALA A 59 -26.01 -12.34 1.79
CA ALA A 59 -24.64 -12.82 1.66
C ALA A 59 -23.94 -12.31 0.39
N GLU A 60 -24.65 -12.32 -0.74
CA GLU A 60 -24.16 -11.74 -2.01
C GLU A 60 -23.92 -10.23 -1.90
N ALA A 61 -24.84 -9.50 -1.26
CA ALA A 61 -24.69 -8.07 -1.00
C ALA A 61 -23.49 -7.78 -0.09
N ALA A 62 -23.29 -8.58 0.97
CA ALA A 62 -22.14 -8.46 1.86
C ALA A 62 -20.81 -8.78 1.15
N THR A 63 -20.79 -9.82 0.31
CA THR A 63 -19.61 -10.24 -0.44
C THR A 63 -19.21 -9.21 -1.49
N SER A 64 -20.16 -8.73 -2.28
CA SER A 64 -19.94 -7.69 -3.29
C SER A 64 -19.53 -6.35 -2.65
N GLY A 65 -20.20 -5.93 -1.58
CA GLY A 65 -19.85 -4.73 -0.82
C GLY A 65 -18.44 -4.82 -0.21
N GLY A 66 -18.09 -5.98 0.36
CA GLY A 66 -16.76 -6.24 0.91
C GLY A 66 -15.66 -6.24 -0.16
N ALA A 67 -15.91 -6.85 -1.32
CA ALA A 67 -14.97 -6.87 -2.44
C ALA A 67 -14.70 -5.46 -2.99
N ALA A 68 -15.75 -4.63 -3.16
CA ALA A 68 -15.62 -3.25 -3.60
C ALA A 68 -14.85 -2.40 -2.57
N ALA A 69 -15.17 -2.53 -1.28
CA ALA A 69 -14.47 -1.82 -0.22
C ALA A 69 -12.98 -2.20 -0.15
N LEU A 70 -12.66 -3.49 -0.34
CA LEU A 70 -11.27 -3.96 -0.36
C LEU A 70 -10.51 -3.45 -1.59
N ALA A 71 -11.16 -3.38 -2.75
CA ALA A 71 -10.58 -2.83 -3.96
C ALA A 71 -10.28 -1.32 -3.81
N ASP A 72 -11.23 -0.54 -3.29
CA ASP A 72 -11.04 0.89 -3.02
C ASP A 72 -9.94 1.13 -1.99
N ALA A 73 -9.91 0.35 -0.89
CA ALA A 73 -8.86 0.44 0.11
C ALA A 73 -7.47 0.16 -0.48
N ARG A 74 -7.33 -0.86 -1.34
CA ARG A 74 -6.07 -1.16 -2.04
C ARG A 74 -5.67 -0.03 -3.00
N ALA A 75 -6.61 0.50 -3.77
CA ALA A 75 -6.34 1.61 -4.68
C ALA A 75 -5.85 2.86 -3.93
N ARG A 76 -6.49 3.20 -2.81
CA ARG A 76 -6.07 4.30 -1.93
C ARG A 76 -4.70 4.05 -1.32
N ALA A 77 -4.42 2.83 -0.85
CA ALA A 77 -3.12 2.49 -0.28
C ALA A 77 -1.99 2.64 -1.31
N LEU A 78 -2.20 2.18 -2.55
CA LEU A 78 -1.25 2.34 -3.64
C LEU A 78 -1.05 3.82 -4.00
N ALA A 79 -2.13 4.62 -4.06
CA ALA A 79 -2.05 6.05 -4.34
C ALA A 79 -1.29 6.81 -3.25
N VAL A 80 -1.53 6.52 -1.97
CA VAL A 80 -0.82 7.14 -0.84
C VAL A 80 0.66 6.75 -0.87
N THR A 81 0.95 5.47 -1.10
CA THR A 81 2.34 4.97 -1.18
C THR A 81 3.10 5.60 -2.35
N GLY A 82 2.45 5.73 -3.52
CA GLY A 82 3.01 6.42 -4.68
C GLY A 82 3.34 7.88 -4.37
N LYS A 83 2.36 8.64 -3.85
CA LYS A 83 2.57 10.04 -3.44
C LYS A 83 3.68 10.21 -2.40
N ALA A 84 3.77 9.30 -1.43
CA ALA A 84 4.81 9.33 -0.41
C ALA A 84 6.20 9.07 -1.01
N ARG A 85 6.31 8.11 -1.95
CA ARG A 85 7.56 7.86 -2.68
C ARG A 85 7.99 9.06 -3.51
N ASP A 86 7.07 9.67 -4.25
CA ASP A 86 7.37 10.85 -5.08
C ASP A 86 7.81 12.05 -4.23
N ALA A 87 7.11 12.30 -3.11
CA ALA A 87 7.48 13.35 -2.17
C ALA A 87 8.83 13.10 -1.49
N ALA A 88 9.12 11.85 -1.14
CA ALA A 88 10.42 11.47 -0.58
C ALA A 88 11.55 11.64 -1.61
N ALA A 89 11.34 11.20 -2.85
CA ALA A 89 12.31 11.38 -3.93
C ALA A 89 12.61 12.86 -4.19
N ALA A 90 11.57 13.70 -4.28
CA ALA A 90 11.72 15.15 -4.45
C ALA A 90 12.47 15.80 -3.27
N THR A 91 12.18 15.38 -2.04
CA THR A 91 12.87 15.88 -0.84
C THR A 91 14.34 15.46 -0.83
N THR A 92 14.64 14.21 -1.18
CA THR A 92 16.02 13.71 -1.29
C THR A 92 16.79 14.47 -2.36
N GLN A 93 16.19 14.70 -3.54
CA GLN A 93 16.84 15.44 -4.61
C GLN A 93 17.16 16.88 -4.20
N ARG A 94 16.25 17.57 -3.50
CA ARG A 94 16.52 18.92 -2.96
C ARG A 94 17.66 18.90 -1.95
N LYS A 95 17.61 18.00 -0.98
CA LYS A 95 18.68 17.87 0.04
C LYS A 95 20.04 17.56 -0.59
N LEU A 96 20.06 16.74 -1.63
CA LEU A 96 21.29 16.42 -2.35
C LEU A 96 21.83 17.66 -3.07
N ALA A 97 20.97 18.39 -3.78
CA ALA A 97 21.36 19.63 -4.45
C ALA A 97 21.88 20.70 -3.46
N ASP A 98 21.23 20.86 -2.31
CA ASP A 98 21.65 21.78 -1.26
C ASP A 98 23.01 21.35 -0.65
N ALA A 99 23.20 20.05 -0.42
CA ALA A 99 24.46 19.51 0.07
C ALA A 99 25.60 19.69 -0.95
N ASP A 100 25.36 19.41 -2.23
CA ASP A 100 26.33 19.59 -3.30
C ASP A 100 26.73 21.06 -3.44
N ALA A 101 25.77 21.99 -3.34
CA ALA A 101 26.05 23.42 -3.36
C ALA A 101 26.90 23.85 -2.14
N GLY A 102 26.59 23.35 -0.94
CA GLY A 102 27.37 23.63 0.27
C GLY A 102 28.80 23.06 0.20
N LEU A 103 28.95 21.85 -0.32
CA LEU A 103 30.27 21.23 -0.53
C LEU A 103 31.08 22.00 -1.56
N GLY A 104 30.46 22.44 -2.67
CA GLY A 104 31.10 23.27 -3.69
C GLY A 104 31.63 24.59 -3.11
N ALA A 105 30.79 25.31 -2.35
CA ALA A 105 31.20 26.55 -1.70
C ALA A 105 32.35 26.34 -0.70
N THR A 106 32.31 25.25 0.07
CA THR A 106 33.37 24.90 1.03
C THR A 106 34.68 24.55 0.31
N ALA A 107 34.60 23.81 -0.79
CA ALA A 107 35.76 23.44 -1.60
C ALA A 107 36.41 24.68 -2.24
N GLU A 108 35.62 25.61 -2.78
CA GLU A 108 36.12 26.88 -3.33
C GLU A 108 36.79 27.75 -2.26
N ALA A 109 36.19 27.86 -1.08
CA ALA A 109 36.77 28.60 0.04
C ALA A 109 38.10 27.98 0.51
N ALA A 110 38.14 26.65 0.63
CA ALA A 110 39.36 25.92 0.98
C ALA A 110 40.45 26.09 -0.07
N ALA A 111 40.11 26.02 -1.37
CA ALA A 111 41.06 26.23 -2.46
C ALA A 111 41.65 27.65 -2.45
N LYS A 112 40.83 28.68 -2.18
CA LYS A 112 41.31 30.06 -2.02
C LYS A 112 42.24 30.21 -0.81
N SER A 113 41.87 29.65 0.34
CA SER A 113 42.70 29.70 1.55
C SER A 113 44.04 28.99 1.34
N LEU A 114 44.05 27.82 0.69
CA LEU A 114 45.27 27.09 0.36
C LEU A 114 46.15 27.89 -0.61
N GLY A 115 45.56 28.56 -1.61
CA GLY A 115 46.28 29.44 -2.52
C GLY A 115 46.99 30.58 -1.79
N GLN A 116 46.27 31.27 -0.90
CA GLN A 116 46.83 32.35 -0.08
C GLN A 116 47.94 31.86 0.85
N GLN A 117 47.72 30.74 1.56
CA GLN A 117 48.74 30.16 2.43
C GLN A 117 49.99 29.75 1.66
N ARG A 118 49.83 29.22 0.44
CA ARG A 118 50.95 28.87 -0.43
C ARG A 118 51.73 30.10 -0.85
N GLU A 119 51.04 31.19 -1.22
CA GLU A 119 51.69 32.45 -1.61
C GLU A 119 52.46 33.07 -0.44
N THR A 120 51.88 33.09 0.76
CA THR A 120 52.57 33.53 1.98
C THR A 120 53.78 32.65 2.30
N ALA A 121 53.64 31.33 2.24
CA ALA A 121 54.74 30.40 2.53
C ALA A 121 55.90 30.57 1.53
N ILE A 122 55.62 30.79 0.24
CA ILE A 122 56.65 31.07 -0.75
C ILE A 122 57.36 32.40 -0.44
N ALA A 123 56.61 33.45 -0.08
CA ALA A 123 57.20 34.74 0.29
C ALA A 123 58.08 34.67 1.55
N GLU A 124 57.66 33.90 2.56
CA GLU A 124 58.47 33.65 3.76
C GLU A 124 59.74 32.85 3.43
N LEU A 125 59.65 31.84 2.56
CA LEU A 125 60.81 31.08 2.09
C LEU A 125 61.80 31.96 1.31
N ASP A 126 61.33 32.85 0.44
CA ASP A 126 62.18 33.81 -0.27
C ASP A 126 62.93 34.73 0.71
N SER A 127 62.26 35.20 1.77
CA SER A 127 62.88 36.01 2.82
C SER A 127 63.96 35.23 3.58
N ILE A 128 63.65 34.01 4.02
CA ILE A 128 64.60 33.15 4.74
C ILE A 128 65.80 32.81 3.85
N ALA A 129 65.58 32.56 2.56
CA ALA A 129 66.64 32.29 1.60
C ALA A 129 67.53 33.52 1.37
N ALA A 130 66.96 34.73 1.32
CA ALA A 130 67.73 35.98 1.24
C ALA A 130 68.59 36.20 2.49
N ASP A 131 68.02 36.02 3.68
CA ASP A 131 68.75 36.12 4.95
C ASP A 131 69.90 35.11 5.03
N ALA A 132 69.64 33.85 4.66
CA ALA A 132 70.65 32.80 4.62
C ALA A 132 71.77 33.09 3.60
N ALA A 133 71.43 33.67 2.44
CA ALA A 133 72.40 34.06 1.42
C ALA A 133 73.32 35.20 1.92
N VAL A 134 72.77 36.22 2.60
CA VAL A 134 73.57 37.30 3.21
C VAL A 134 74.53 36.74 4.25
N GLU A 135 74.05 35.86 5.14
CA GLU A 135 74.87 35.24 6.18
C GLU A 135 76.01 34.38 5.57
N LEU A 136 75.70 33.62 4.52
CA LEU A 136 76.67 32.79 3.82
C LEU A 136 77.75 33.64 3.13
N VAL A 137 77.37 34.70 2.42
CA VAL A 137 78.31 35.60 1.74
C VAL A 137 79.23 36.29 2.76
N LYS A 138 78.67 36.73 3.89
CA LYS A 138 79.43 37.32 4.99
C LYS A 138 80.47 36.35 5.56
N ARG A 139 80.11 35.07 5.76
CA ARG A 139 81.03 34.03 6.27
C ARG A 139 82.11 33.60 5.27
N VAL A 140 81.79 33.54 3.97
CA VAL A 140 82.70 32.99 2.95
C VAL A 140 83.63 34.06 2.36
N SER A 141 83.12 35.27 2.10
CA SER A 141 83.84 36.33 1.40
C SER A 141 84.28 37.50 2.29
N GLY A 142 83.70 37.62 3.49
CA GLY A 142 83.95 38.75 4.40
C GLY A 142 83.33 40.08 3.96
N LEU A 143 82.60 40.11 2.84
CA LEU A 143 81.91 41.29 2.32
C LEU A 143 80.51 41.39 2.92
N GLU A 144 80.07 42.61 3.24
CA GLU A 144 78.69 42.88 3.62
C GLU A 144 77.86 43.20 2.37
N VAL A 145 76.80 42.42 2.16
CA VAL A 145 75.82 42.64 1.09
C VAL A 145 74.51 43.09 1.73
N SER A 146 73.84 44.06 1.13
CA SER A 146 72.54 44.51 1.63
C SER A 146 71.47 43.44 1.44
N ASN A 147 70.55 43.34 2.39
CA ASN A 147 69.44 42.37 2.33
C ASN A 147 68.58 42.60 1.07
N ASP A 148 68.43 43.86 0.65
CA ASP A 148 67.65 44.23 -0.54
C ASP A 148 68.27 43.72 -1.87
N GLU A 149 69.60 43.69 -1.97
CA GLU A 149 70.31 43.11 -3.12
C GLU A 149 70.24 41.58 -3.11
N ALA A 150 70.37 40.96 -1.94
CA ALA A 150 70.24 39.51 -1.80
C ALA A 150 68.83 39.02 -2.13
N ALA A 151 67.78 39.70 -1.65
CA ALA A 151 66.39 39.40 -1.97
C ALA A 151 66.09 39.52 -3.47
N LYS A 152 66.63 40.55 -4.15
CA LYS A 152 66.51 40.70 -5.61
C LYS A 152 67.22 39.56 -6.36
N ALA A 153 68.39 39.13 -5.89
CA ALA A 153 69.13 38.03 -6.51
C ALA A 153 68.40 36.69 -6.32
N VAL A 154 67.88 36.39 -5.13
CA VAL A 154 67.09 35.18 -4.83
C VAL A 154 65.84 35.14 -5.71
N LYS A 155 65.07 36.23 -5.79
CA LYS A 155 63.90 36.32 -6.67
C LYS A 155 64.23 36.12 -8.15
N LYS A 156 65.39 36.57 -8.61
CA LYS A 156 65.82 36.42 -10.01
C LYS A 156 66.19 34.99 -10.37
N VAL A 157 66.55 34.16 -9.38
CA VAL A 157 66.87 32.73 -9.55
C VAL A 157 65.64 31.84 -9.31
N ALA A 158 64.71 32.28 -8.47
CA ALA A 158 63.46 31.56 -8.17
C ALA A 158 62.36 31.74 -9.25
N ALA A 159 62.50 32.75 -10.12
CA ALA A 159 61.64 32.98 -11.29
C ALA A 159 62.03 32.07 -12.47
#